data_AF-A0A7S2R6W9-F1
#
_entry.id   AF-A0A7S2R6W9-F1
#
_cell.length_a   1.000
_cell.length_b   1.000
_cell.length_c   1.000
_cell.angle_alpha   90.00
_cell.angle_beta   90.00
_cell.angle_gamma   90.00
#
_symmetry.space_group_name_H-M   'P 1'
#
loop_
_entity.id
_entity.type
_entity.pdbx_description
1 polymer ?
#
loop_
_entity_poly.entity_id
_entity_poly.type
_entity_poly.pdbx_seq_one_letter_code
_entity_poly.pdbx_strand_id
1 'polypeptide(L)'
;AEESGGFYGPSDSFEGSAESLMVADATEGFVFHILPDDTGKSAIWVAQRVPDDHVTVVTNMFTIRDVNLTDTFNFLGTSYMFTVAERNHIWRPGMALDFTKVFSNGEYEHKYYSGRRMWGVFNTIAPSLQLLPDYDDLRLEPPYPWSIPPDQKLSVRDVFQIHRVYYQNTPYDLSKGIAAGPFGNPDRFSAGLGEKIVKLKHNNRGA
;
A
#
# COMPACT_ATOMS: atom_id res chain seq x y z
N ALA A 1 8.78 -29.92 -14.13
CA ALA A 1 9.10 -29.73 -12.70
C ALA A 1 8.28 -28.54 -12.18
N GLU A 2 7.00 -28.56 -12.51
CA GLU A 2 5.99 -27.61 -12.04
C GLU A 2 5.17 -28.38 -11.00
N GLU A 3 4.79 -27.69 -9.92
CA GLU A 3 3.95 -28.17 -8.80
C GLU A 3 4.63 -28.98 -7.68
N SER A 4 5.68 -28.41 -7.06
CA SER A 4 6.08 -28.81 -5.70
C SER A 4 6.55 -27.65 -4.80
N GLY A 5 6.25 -26.39 -5.15
CA GLY A 5 6.63 -25.23 -4.36
C GLY A 5 5.60 -24.13 -4.54
N GLY A 6 5.07 -23.62 -3.42
CA GLY A 6 4.18 -22.46 -3.42
C GLY A 6 4.86 -21.21 -3.98
N PHE A 7 4.12 -20.10 -4.00
CA PHE A 7 4.56 -18.79 -4.47
C PHE A 7 5.81 -18.32 -3.70
N TYR A 8 6.99 -18.68 -4.23
CA TYR A 8 8.25 -18.11 -3.81
C TYR A 8 8.49 -16.93 -4.74
N GLY A 9 8.51 -15.71 -4.17
CA GLY A 9 9.11 -14.59 -4.86
C GLY A 9 10.57 -14.92 -5.27
N PRO A 10 11.21 -14.05 -6.06
CA PRO A 10 12.60 -14.24 -6.46
C PRO A 10 13.45 -14.50 -5.20
N SER A 11 14.30 -15.53 -5.21
CA SER A 11 15.07 -15.98 -4.03
C SER A 11 15.91 -14.88 -3.37
N ASP A 12 16.22 -13.84 -4.14
CA ASP A 12 17.12 -12.75 -3.76
C ASP A 12 16.37 -11.42 -3.62
N SER A 13 15.03 -11.45 -3.60
CA SER A 13 14.18 -10.26 -3.59
C SER A 13 12.97 -10.40 -2.67
N PHE A 14 12.70 -9.37 -1.88
CA PHE A 14 11.41 -9.25 -1.20
C PHE A 14 10.27 -8.99 -2.21
N GLU A 15 10.58 -8.39 -3.36
CA GLU A 15 9.60 -8.04 -4.40
C GLU A 15 8.96 -9.29 -4.99
N GLY A 16 7.64 -9.40 -4.88
CA GLY A 16 6.89 -10.54 -5.38
C GLY A 16 6.95 -11.78 -4.49
N SER A 17 7.46 -11.69 -3.25
CA SER A 17 7.36 -12.78 -2.26
C SER A 17 6.15 -12.63 -1.33
N ALA A 18 5.53 -11.47 -1.31
CA ALA A 18 4.45 -11.10 -0.40
C ALA A 18 3.27 -10.50 -1.18
N GLU A 19 2.04 -10.70 -0.67
CA GLU A 19 0.83 -10.24 -1.34
C GLU A 19 -0.20 -9.67 -0.36
N SER A 20 -0.97 -8.71 -0.87
CA SER A 20 -2.13 -8.12 -0.20
C SER A 20 -3.39 -8.41 -1.01
N LEU A 21 -4.31 -9.14 -0.41
CA LEU A 21 -5.55 -9.59 -1.04
C LEU A 21 -6.73 -8.93 -0.35
N MET A 22 -7.77 -8.62 -1.11
CA MET A 22 -9.05 -8.18 -0.57
C MET A 22 -10.06 -9.28 -0.85
N VAL A 23 -10.67 -9.82 0.20
CA VAL A 23 -11.63 -10.92 0.12
C VAL A 23 -12.92 -10.44 0.74
N ALA A 24 -14.03 -10.49 -0.01
CA ALA A 24 -15.32 -10.01 0.46
C ALA A 24 -16.45 -10.88 -0.06
N ASP A 25 -17.54 -10.90 0.71
CA ASP A 25 -18.83 -11.43 0.32
C ASP A 25 -19.93 -10.35 0.49
N ALA A 26 -21.20 -10.77 0.52
CA ALA A 26 -22.33 -9.85 0.63
C ALA A 26 -22.47 -9.16 2.00
N THR A 27 -21.76 -9.64 3.02
CA THR A 27 -21.93 -9.24 4.43
C THR A 27 -20.65 -8.72 5.08
N GLU A 28 -19.48 -9.11 4.57
CA GLU A 28 -18.21 -8.68 5.14
C GLU A 28 -17.09 -8.61 4.11
N GLY A 29 -16.05 -7.86 4.45
CA GLY A 29 -14.83 -7.73 3.67
C GLY A 29 -13.60 -7.72 4.57
N PHE A 30 -12.54 -8.38 4.10
CA PHE A 30 -11.26 -8.49 4.77
C PHE A 30 -10.13 -8.06 3.83
N VAL A 31 -9.14 -7.39 4.41
CA VAL A 31 -7.80 -7.30 3.80
C VAL A 31 -6.96 -8.42 4.39
N PHE A 32 -6.28 -9.19 3.54
CA PHE A 32 -5.46 -10.33 3.89
C PHE A 32 -4.03 -10.12 3.40
N HIS A 33 -3.08 -10.03 4.33
CA HIS A 33 -1.65 -9.91 4.05
C HIS A 33 -0.96 -11.24 4.31
N ILE A 34 -0.10 -11.66 3.38
CA ILE A 34 0.65 -12.92 3.46
C ILE A 34 2.07 -12.75 2.91
N LEU A 35 3.02 -13.42 3.56
CA LEU A 35 4.43 -13.51 3.15
C LEU A 35 5.05 -14.83 3.65
N PRO A 36 6.16 -15.31 3.06
CA PRO A 36 6.93 -16.40 3.64
C PRO A 36 7.54 -15.99 4.99
N ASP A 37 7.77 -16.98 5.86
CA ASP A 37 8.61 -16.78 7.03
C ASP A 37 10.10 -16.67 6.63
N ASP A 38 10.95 -16.28 7.58
CA ASP A 38 12.41 -16.15 7.44
C ASP A 38 13.12 -17.46 7.07
N THR A 39 12.43 -18.61 7.11
CA THR A 39 12.99 -19.89 6.64
C THR A 39 12.58 -20.24 5.21
N GLY A 40 11.59 -19.56 4.65
CA GLY A 40 10.97 -19.91 3.37
C GLY A 40 10.20 -21.23 3.39
N LYS A 41 9.86 -21.78 4.56
CA LYS A 41 9.17 -23.08 4.68
C LYS A 41 7.75 -22.98 5.21
N SER A 42 7.34 -21.79 5.61
CA SER A 42 6.01 -21.51 6.16
C SER A 42 5.58 -20.11 5.78
N ALA A 43 4.31 -19.78 6.01
CA ALA A 43 3.75 -18.47 5.74
C ALA A 43 3.38 -17.75 7.05
N ILE A 44 3.64 -16.45 7.06
CA ILE A 44 3.12 -15.50 8.03
C ILE A 44 1.95 -14.81 7.37
N TRP A 45 0.83 -14.67 8.09
CA TRP A 45 -0.34 -14.02 7.53
C TRP A 45 -1.27 -13.44 8.60
N VAL A 46 -1.97 -12.37 8.21
CA VAL A 46 -3.03 -11.74 8.99
C VAL A 46 -4.11 -11.24 8.05
N ALA A 47 -5.36 -11.33 8.47
CA ALA A 47 -6.49 -10.67 7.83
C ALA A 47 -7.22 -9.78 8.84
N GLN A 48 -7.63 -8.59 8.38
CA GLN A 48 -8.39 -7.63 9.16
C GLN A 48 -9.71 -7.32 8.46
N ARG A 49 -10.81 -7.42 9.21
CA ARG A 49 -12.15 -7.06 8.76
C ARG A 49 -12.24 -5.55 8.57
N VAL A 50 -12.83 -5.11 7.46
CA VAL A 50 -13.19 -3.71 7.24
C VAL A 50 -14.52 -3.44 7.96
N PRO A 51 -14.62 -2.38 8.79
CA PRO A 51 -15.90 -2.03 9.41
C PRO A 51 -16.99 -1.74 8.36
N ASP A 52 -18.24 -2.04 8.70
CA ASP A 52 -19.38 -2.06 7.75
C ASP A 52 -19.65 -0.70 7.08
N ASP A 53 -19.34 0.39 7.77
CA ASP A 53 -19.52 1.77 7.33
C ASP A 53 -18.20 2.44 6.90
N HIS A 54 -17.12 1.66 6.76
CA HIS A 54 -15.80 2.16 6.43
C HIS A 54 -15.31 1.72 5.04
N VAL A 55 -14.33 2.47 4.54
CA VAL A 55 -13.52 2.14 3.37
C VAL A 55 -12.06 2.07 3.79
N THR A 56 -11.34 1.05 3.33
CA THR A 56 -9.88 0.97 3.41
C THR A 56 -9.27 1.02 2.01
N VAL A 57 -8.00 1.39 1.93
CA VAL A 57 -7.26 1.48 0.67
C VAL A 57 -6.02 0.63 0.79
N VAL A 58 -5.91 -0.38 -0.08
CA VAL A 58 -4.75 -1.26 -0.17
C VAL A 58 -3.93 -0.83 -1.39
N THR A 59 -2.68 -0.46 -1.14
CA THR A 59 -1.70 -0.10 -2.17
C THR A 59 -0.58 -1.14 -2.18
N ASN A 60 0.51 -0.88 -2.91
CA ASN A 60 1.65 -1.81 -3.03
C ASN A 60 2.53 -1.81 -1.77
N MET A 61 1.93 -2.05 -0.61
CA MET A 61 2.58 -2.14 0.69
C MET A 61 1.56 -2.69 1.69
N PHE A 62 2.00 -3.50 2.67
CA PHE A 62 1.15 -3.88 3.79
C PHE A 62 0.62 -2.65 4.54
N THR A 63 -0.60 -2.78 5.06
CA THR A 63 -1.34 -1.70 5.72
C THR A 63 -1.86 -2.07 7.10
N ILE A 64 -2.05 -3.35 7.42
CA ILE A 64 -2.58 -3.81 8.72
C ILE A 64 -1.55 -3.46 9.80
N ARG A 65 -2.02 -2.83 10.87
CA ARG A 65 -1.20 -2.34 11.99
C ARG A 65 -1.28 -3.29 13.16
N ASP A 66 -1.73 -2.79 14.30
CA ASP A 66 -1.78 -3.52 15.56
C ASP A 66 -2.71 -4.74 15.45
N VAL A 67 -2.12 -5.92 15.48
CA VAL A 67 -2.83 -7.19 15.35
C VAL A 67 -3.38 -7.63 16.70
N ASN A 68 -4.68 -7.95 16.74
CA ASN A 68 -5.33 -8.56 17.90
C ASN A 68 -6.03 -9.88 17.54
N LEU A 69 -5.31 -11.00 17.62
CA LEU A 69 -5.88 -12.33 17.32
C LEU A 69 -6.89 -12.83 18.38
N THR A 70 -7.06 -12.14 19.51
CA THR A 70 -8.12 -12.47 20.47
C THR A 70 -9.47 -11.92 20.03
N ASP A 71 -9.46 -10.85 19.22
CA ASP A 71 -10.65 -10.33 18.56
C ASP A 71 -10.88 -11.09 17.25
N THR A 72 -11.43 -12.28 17.40
CA THR A 72 -11.73 -13.19 16.27
C THR A 72 -12.80 -12.66 15.31
N PHE A 73 -13.52 -11.59 15.67
CA PHE A 73 -14.48 -10.95 14.77
C PHE A 73 -13.76 -10.04 13.77
N ASN A 74 -12.80 -9.24 14.24
CA ASN A 74 -12.08 -8.31 13.38
C ASN A 74 -10.78 -8.88 12.80
N PHE A 75 -10.20 -9.93 13.39
CA PHE A 75 -8.92 -10.47 12.97
C PHE A 75 -8.92 -11.99 12.80
N LEU A 76 -8.27 -12.41 11.72
CA LEU A 76 -7.86 -13.80 11.48
C LEU A 76 -6.35 -13.79 11.23
N GLY A 77 -5.64 -14.85 11.59
CA GLY A 77 -4.19 -14.88 11.37
C GLY A 77 -3.51 -16.07 12.02
N THR A 78 -2.22 -16.21 11.75
CA THR A 78 -1.38 -17.22 12.39
C THR A 78 -0.68 -16.64 13.63
N SER A 79 -0.86 -17.27 14.80
CA SER A 79 -0.11 -16.90 16.01
C SER A 79 1.40 -17.14 15.88
N TYR A 80 1.84 -17.92 14.88
CA TYR A 80 3.25 -18.12 14.56
C TYR A 80 3.99 -16.81 14.21
N MET A 81 3.27 -15.77 13.75
CA MET A 81 3.88 -14.47 13.45
C MET A 81 4.65 -13.88 14.64
N PHE A 82 4.13 -14.05 15.87
CA PHE A 82 4.76 -13.55 17.08
C PHE A 82 6.09 -14.27 17.35
N THR A 83 6.14 -15.59 17.15
CA THR A 83 7.37 -16.39 17.26
C THR A 83 8.42 -15.96 16.24
N VAL A 84 8.01 -15.69 15.00
CA VAL A 84 8.94 -15.21 13.96
C VAL A 84 9.48 -13.82 14.28
N ALA A 85 8.61 -12.90 14.72
CA ALA A 85 9.01 -11.54 15.07
C ALA A 85 9.96 -11.51 16.29
N GLU A 86 9.71 -12.36 17.29
CA GLU A 86 10.57 -12.50 18.48
C GLU A 86 11.94 -13.10 18.15
N ARG A 87 11.99 -14.21 17.37
CA ARG A 87 13.27 -14.86 17.02
C ARG A 87 14.17 -14.00 16.15
N ASN A 88 13.59 -13.10 15.36
CA ASN A 88 14.32 -12.11 14.56
C ASN A 88 14.65 -10.82 15.34
N HIS A 89 14.33 -10.76 16.63
CA HIS A 89 14.59 -9.62 17.51
C HIS A 89 13.92 -8.30 17.10
N ILE A 90 12.82 -8.38 16.33
CA ILE A 90 12.07 -7.21 15.83
C ILE A 90 10.95 -6.82 16.81
N TRP A 91 10.43 -7.79 17.57
CA TRP A 91 9.34 -7.62 18.53
C TRP A 91 9.64 -8.35 19.85
N ARG A 92 8.94 -7.98 20.94
CA ARG A 92 9.07 -8.64 22.25
C ARG A 92 7.69 -8.93 22.87
N PRO A 93 7.56 -10.04 23.63
CA PRO A 93 6.35 -10.34 24.38
C PRO A 93 5.84 -9.17 25.24
N GLY A 94 4.53 -8.96 25.22
CA GLY A 94 3.86 -7.89 25.96
C GLY A 94 3.71 -6.56 25.20
N MET A 95 4.25 -6.44 23.98
CA MET A 95 4.02 -5.29 23.10
C MET A 95 2.95 -5.58 22.06
N ALA A 96 2.22 -4.56 21.60
CA ALA A 96 1.40 -4.69 20.40
C ALA A 96 2.30 -5.02 19.19
N LEU A 97 1.81 -5.88 18.29
CA LEU A 97 2.50 -6.23 17.05
C LEU A 97 1.87 -5.43 15.91
N ASP A 98 2.58 -4.42 15.41
CA ASP A 98 2.25 -3.73 14.15
C ASP A 98 2.76 -4.58 12.99
N PHE A 99 1.85 -5.24 12.26
CA PHE A 99 2.22 -6.17 11.18
C PHE A 99 3.00 -5.49 10.07
N THR A 100 2.57 -4.28 9.67
CA THR A 100 3.24 -3.50 8.63
C THR A 100 4.65 -3.11 9.04
N LYS A 101 4.82 -2.62 10.28
CA LYS A 101 6.13 -2.20 10.79
C LYS A 101 7.11 -3.37 10.86
N VAL A 102 6.63 -4.53 11.27
CA VAL A 102 7.45 -5.74 11.49
C VAL A 102 7.78 -6.45 10.17
N PHE A 103 6.82 -6.60 9.27
CA PHE A 103 6.93 -7.53 8.12
C PHE A 103 6.94 -6.86 6.74
N SER A 104 6.64 -5.57 6.62
CA SER A 104 6.72 -4.87 5.34
C SER A 104 8.15 -4.42 5.02
N ASN A 105 8.52 -4.40 3.74
CA ASN A 105 9.76 -3.75 3.28
C ASN A 105 9.60 -2.24 3.01
N GLY A 106 8.40 -1.69 3.22
CA GLY A 106 8.10 -0.28 3.02
C GLY A 106 7.69 0.05 1.59
N GLU A 107 7.78 1.32 1.22
CA GLU A 107 7.35 1.79 -0.09
C GLU A 107 8.40 1.53 -1.18
N TYR A 108 7.91 1.18 -2.37
CA TYR A 108 8.75 0.90 -3.54
C TYR A 108 9.30 2.21 -4.15
N GLU A 109 10.62 2.27 -4.36
CA GLU A 109 11.41 3.36 -5.00
C GLU A 109 11.31 4.78 -4.40
N HIS A 110 10.14 5.19 -3.90
CA HIS A 110 9.86 6.54 -3.44
C HIS A 110 8.91 6.51 -2.23
N LYS A 111 9.20 7.34 -1.22
CA LYS A 111 8.38 7.52 0.01
C LYS A 111 6.94 8.04 -0.17
N TYR A 112 6.46 8.15 -1.40
CA TYR A 112 5.09 8.60 -1.72
C TYR A 112 4.42 7.65 -2.71
N TYR A 113 5.01 6.48 -2.94
CA TYR A 113 4.53 5.50 -3.91
C TYR A 113 3.19 4.90 -3.49
N SER A 114 2.98 4.68 -2.19
CA SER A 114 1.79 4.03 -1.63
C SER A 114 0.96 4.99 -0.78
N GLY A 115 1.56 5.65 0.20
CA GLY A 115 0.79 6.43 1.19
C GLY A 115 0.11 7.64 0.58
N ARG A 116 0.72 8.31 -0.40
CA ARG A 116 0.05 9.41 -1.11
C ARG A 116 -1.17 8.94 -1.91
N ARG A 117 -1.18 7.70 -2.42
CA ARG A 117 -2.37 7.11 -3.06
C ARG A 117 -3.49 6.88 -2.04
N MET A 118 -3.16 6.37 -0.84
CA MET A 118 -4.12 6.25 0.26
C MET A 118 -4.72 7.62 0.61
N TRP A 119 -3.86 8.62 0.81
CA TRP A 119 -4.28 9.99 1.05
C TRP A 119 -5.18 10.54 -0.07
N GLY A 120 -4.83 10.33 -1.34
CA GLY A 120 -5.61 10.84 -2.46
C GLY A 120 -7.04 10.30 -2.49
N VAL A 121 -7.21 9.02 -2.16
CA VAL A 121 -8.54 8.40 -2.04
C VAL A 121 -9.27 8.97 -0.82
N PHE A 122 -8.66 8.97 0.36
CA PHE A 122 -9.29 9.47 1.58
C PHE A 122 -9.66 10.94 1.49
N ASN A 123 -8.81 11.79 0.93
CA ASN A 123 -9.08 13.19 0.67
C ASN A 123 -10.23 13.39 -0.34
N THR A 124 -10.48 12.41 -1.23
CA THR A 124 -11.59 12.47 -2.18
C THR A 124 -12.92 12.09 -1.53
N ILE A 125 -12.94 11.04 -0.69
CA ILE A 125 -14.19 10.50 -0.13
C ILE A 125 -14.55 11.05 1.26
N ALA A 126 -13.56 11.58 1.98
CA ALA A 126 -13.72 12.17 3.30
C ALA A 126 -12.84 13.43 3.48
N PRO A 127 -13.00 14.47 2.63
CA PRO A 127 -12.28 15.74 2.79
C PRO A 127 -12.48 16.37 4.17
N SER A 128 -13.58 16.06 4.88
CA SER A 128 -13.82 16.53 6.25
C SER A 128 -12.69 16.17 7.24
N LEU A 129 -11.97 15.07 7.00
CA LEU A 129 -10.88 14.61 7.86
C LEU A 129 -9.61 15.47 7.76
N GLN A 130 -9.47 16.28 6.70
CA GLN A 130 -8.34 17.20 6.51
C GLN A 130 -6.97 16.52 6.66
N LEU A 131 -6.85 15.28 6.16
CA LEU A 131 -5.62 14.51 6.25
C LEU A 131 -4.49 15.20 5.49
N LEU A 132 -3.29 15.21 6.07
CA LEU A 132 -2.13 15.82 5.45
C LEU A 132 -1.46 14.87 4.45
N PRO A 133 -1.02 15.37 3.28
CA PRO A 133 -0.39 14.55 2.23
C PRO A 133 1.04 14.11 2.55
N ASP A 134 1.66 14.73 3.54
CA ASP A 134 3.08 14.57 3.86
C ASP A 134 3.30 13.68 5.07
N TYR A 135 4.29 12.81 4.96
CA TYR A 135 4.75 11.91 6.00
C TYR A 135 6.22 11.54 5.74
N ASP A 136 6.86 10.98 6.76
CA ASP A 136 8.27 10.60 6.70
C ASP A 136 8.45 9.17 6.18
N ASP A 137 7.84 8.20 6.86
CA ASP A 137 7.91 6.78 6.50
C ASP A 137 6.58 6.09 6.83
N LEU A 138 5.85 5.68 5.79
CA LEU A 138 4.56 4.99 5.91
C LEU A 138 4.69 3.66 6.66
N ARG A 139 5.86 3.02 6.67
CA ARG A 139 6.03 1.72 7.35
C ARG A 139 6.17 1.90 8.83
N LEU A 140 7.02 2.84 9.23
CA LEU A 140 7.40 3.03 10.62
C LEU A 140 6.36 3.78 11.42
N GLU A 141 5.63 4.69 10.76
CA GLU A 141 4.59 5.53 11.32
C GLU A 141 3.26 5.30 10.56
N PRO A 142 2.11 5.32 11.23
CA PRO A 142 0.79 5.27 10.59
C PRO A 142 0.20 6.68 10.42
N PRO A 143 0.55 7.45 9.36
CA PRO A 143 0.05 8.82 9.16
C PRO A 143 -1.45 8.90 8.87
N TYR A 144 -2.07 7.78 8.47
CA TYR A 144 -3.47 7.69 8.09
C TYR A 144 -4.18 6.60 8.89
N PRO A 145 -5.47 6.81 9.25
CA PRO A 145 -6.31 5.72 9.73
C PRO A 145 -6.33 4.57 8.71
N TRP A 146 -6.32 3.33 9.20
CA TRP A 146 -6.31 2.16 8.32
C TRP A 146 -7.58 2.06 7.46
N SER A 147 -8.71 2.47 8.02
CA SER A 147 -9.98 2.63 7.33
C SER A 147 -10.70 3.86 7.85
N ILE A 148 -11.59 4.44 7.03
CA ILE A 148 -12.35 5.64 7.37
C ILE A 148 -13.81 5.52 6.94
N PRO A 149 -14.76 6.16 7.65
CA PRO A 149 -16.08 6.37 7.10
C PRO A 149 -16.01 7.46 6.02
N PRO A 150 -16.59 7.26 4.82
CA PRO A 150 -16.68 8.32 3.83
C PRO A 150 -17.68 9.38 4.29
N ASP A 151 -17.49 10.63 3.86
CA ASP A 151 -18.40 11.75 4.21
C ASP A 151 -19.82 11.52 3.68
N GLN A 152 -19.96 10.73 2.61
CA GLN A 152 -21.22 10.35 1.98
C GLN A 152 -21.18 8.88 1.53
N LYS A 153 -22.36 8.25 1.42
CA LYS A 153 -22.46 6.88 0.89
C LYS A 153 -21.93 6.82 -0.54
N LEU A 154 -21.13 5.80 -0.82
CA LEU A 154 -20.51 5.61 -2.14
C LEU A 154 -21.39 4.76 -3.06
N SER A 155 -21.51 5.19 -4.30
CA SER A 155 -22.06 4.40 -5.40
C SER A 155 -20.95 3.62 -6.12
N VAL A 156 -21.34 2.64 -6.95
CA VAL A 156 -20.40 1.94 -7.84
C VAL A 156 -19.65 2.91 -8.77
N ARG A 157 -20.30 4.00 -9.19
CA ARG A 157 -19.66 5.05 -10.00
C ARG A 157 -18.56 5.77 -9.23
N ASP A 158 -18.74 5.97 -7.94
CA ASP A 158 -17.73 6.60 -7.09
C ASP A 158 -16.51 5.69 -6.94
N VAL A 159 -16.70 4.37 -6.82
CA VAL A 159 -15.59 3.40 -6.85
C VAL A 159 -14.78 3.50 -8.15
N PHE A 160 -15.46 3.58 -9.29
CA PHE A 160 -14.79 3.82 -10.58
C PHE A 160 -14.06 5.16 -10.65
N GLN A 161 -14.60 6.19 -10.01
CA GLN A 161 -13.95 7.51 -9.95
C GLN A 161 -12.72 7.49 -9.04
N ILE A 162 -12.77 6.76 -7.93
CA ILE A 162 -11.66 6.57 -6.98
C ILE A 162 -10.44 5.98 -7.71
N HIS A 163 -10.64 4.95 -8.55
CA HIS A 163 -9.56 4.38 -9.37
C HIS A 163 -9.03 5.32 -10.46
N ARG A 164 -9.67 6.46 -10.69
CA ARG A 164 -9.25 7.52 -11.62
C ARG A 164 -8.73 8.76 -10.92
N VAL A 165 -8.53 8.72 -9.60
CA VAL A 165 -7.97 9.86 -8.86
C VAL A 165 -6.53 10.08 -9.30
N TYR A 166 -6.21 11.31 -9.65
CA TYR A 166 -4.86 11.78 -9.98
C TYR A 166 -4.50 13.04 -9.19
N TYR A 167 -5.05 13.15 -7.98
CA TYR A 167 -4.87 14.26 -7.04
C TYR A 167 -5.42 15.60 -7.57
N GLN A 168 -6.51 15.56 -8.34
CA GLN A 168 -7.15 16.74 -8.92
C GLN A 168 -7.42 17.84 -7.89
N ASN A 169 -7.17 19.10 -8.27
CA ASN A 169 -7.35 20.29 -7.41
C ASN A 169 -6.45 20.34 -6.17
N THR A 170 -5.34 19.61 -6.17
CA THR A 170 -4.32 19.68 -5.11
C THR A 170 -2.98 20.13 -5.69
N PRO A 171 -1.99 20.52 -4.87
CA PRO A 171 -0.62 20.77 -5.35
C PRO A 171 0.03 19.57 -6.06
N TYR A 172 -0.51 18.36 -5.91
CA TYR A 172 0.01 17.13 -6.51
C TYR A 172 -0.74 16.69 -7.77
N ASP A 173 -1.67 17.51 -8.28
CA ASP A 173 -2.48 17.21 -9.46
C ASP A 173 -1.60 16.82 -10.65
N LEU A 174 -1.75 15.56 -11.09
CA LEU A 174 -0.90 15.01 -12.14
C LEU A 174 -1.16 15.62 -13.51
N SER A 175 -2.33 16.23 -13.73
CA SER A 175 -2.70 16.93 -14.97
C SER A 175 -2.03 18.30 -15.12
N LYS A 176 -1.31 18.76 -14.08
CA LYS A 176 -0.62 20.06 -14.07
C LYS A 176 0.89 19.89 -14.25
N GLY A 177 1.53 20.97 -14.68
CA GLY A 177 2.97 21.07 -14.82
C GLY A 177 3.52 20.47 -16.12
N ILE A 178 4.83 20.64 -16.32
CA ILE A 178 5.51 20.28 -17.58
C ILE A 178 5.38 18.77 -17.87
N ALA A 179 5.41 17.94 -16.84
CA ALA A 179 5.32 16.48 -16.98
C ALA A 179 3.96 15.99 -17.52
N ALA A 180 2.90 16.82 -17.43
CA ALA A 180 1.58 16.49 -17.98
C ALA A 180 1.45 16.80 -19.49
N GLY A 181 2.46 17.44 -20.08
CA GLY A 181 2.44 17.86 -21.48
C GLY A 181 1.36 18.91 -21.80
N PRO A 182 1.18 19.27 -23.08
CA PRO A 182 0.27 20.34 -23.49
C PRO A 182 -1.21 20.03 -23.27
N PHE A 183 -1.57 18.77 -23.07
CA PHE A 183 -2.96 18.33 -22.90
C PHE A 183 -3.31 17.96 -21.45
N GLY A 184 -2.39 18.16 -20.50
CA GLY A 184 -2.64 17.88 -19.09
C GLY A 184 -2.88 16.39 -18.82
N ASN A 185 -2.12 15.50 -19.45
CA ASN A 185 -2.25 14.06 -19.27
C ASN A 185 -1.81 13.66 -17.85
N PRO A 186 -2.70 13.10 -17.01
CA PRO A 186 -2.32 12.61 -15.69
C PRO A 186 -1.46 11.34 -15.74
N ASP A 187 -1.48 10.61 -16.86
CA ASP A 187 -0.59 9.48 -17.11
C ASP A 187 0.78 10.01 -17.58
N ARG A 188 1.68 10.15 -16.61
CA ARG A 188 3.01 10.71 -16.83
C ARG A 188 3.96 9.60 -17.26
N PHE A 189 4.72 9.85 -18.32
CA PHE A 189 5.78 8.93 -18.74
C PHE A 189 6.81 8.76 -17.61
N SER A 190 7.09 7.51 -17.25
CA SER A 190 8.29 7.20 -16.46
C SER A 190 9.51 7.67 -17.25
N ALA A 191 10.49 8.26 -16.57
CA ALA A 191 11.77 8.64 -17.15
C ALA A 191 12.51 7.40 -17.66
N GLY A 192 12.23 6.99 -18.90
CA GLY A 192 12.92 5.86 -19.53
C GLY A 192 14.36 6.20 -19.92
N LEU A 193 15.14 5.17 -20.29
CA LEU A 193 16.48 5.29 -20.91
C LEU A 193 16.53 6.29 -22.09
N GLY A 194 15.39 6.55 -22.75
CA GLY A 194 15.25 7.57 -23.80
C GLY A 194 15.50 9.01 -23.33
N GLU A 195 15.32 9.34 -22.05
CA GLU A 195 15.58 10.69 -21.52
C GLU A 195 17.09 11.01 -21.49
N LYS A 196 17.95 10.00 -21.25
CA LYS A 196 19.41 10.14 -21.40
C LYS A 196 19.81 10.47 -22.84
N ILE A 197 19.09 9.93 -23.82
CA ILE A 197 19.35 10.17 -25.26
C ILE A 197 18.94 11.59 -25.66
N VAL A 198 17.85 12.12 -25.09
CA VAL A 198 17.41 13.51 -25.35
C VAL A 198 18.35 14.52 -24.69
N LYS A 199 18.82 14.27 -23.46
CA LYS A 199 19.83 15.13 -22.80
C LYS A 199 21.17 15.14 -23.55
N LEU A 200 21.61 14.01 -24.12
CA LEU A 200 22.80 13.96 -24.98
C LEU A 200 22.63 14.72 -26.31
N LYS A 201 21.44 14.70 -26.91
CA LYS A 201 21.15 15.46 -28.15
C LYS A 201 21.05 16.97 -27.94
N HIS A 202 20.78 17.45 -26.73
CA HIS A 202 20.75 18.88 -26.42
C HIS A 202 22.11 19.45 -25.99
N ASN A 203 22.99 18.63 -25.38
CA ASN A 203 24.36 19.06 -25.09
C ASN A 203 25.29 19.08 -26.32
N ASN A 204 24.94 18.40 -27.42
CA ASN A 204 25.74 18.37 -28.65
C ASN A 204 25.28 19.36 -29.74
N ARG A 205 24.41 20.33 -29.42
CA ARG A 205 24.04 21.43 -30.34
C ARG A 205 24.66 22.78 -29.97
N GLY A 206 25.74 22.74 -29.19
CA GLY A 206 26.61 23.87 -28.89
C GLY A 206 28.06 23.55 -29.23
N ALA A 207 28.37 23.50 -30.52
CA ALA A 207 29.70 23.67 -31.12
C ALA A 207 29.50 24.15 -32.55
#